data_AF-A0A3R6BHI6-F1
#
_entry.id   AF-A0A3R6BHI6-F1
#
_cell.length_a   1.000
_cell.length_b   1.000
_cell.length_c   1.000
_cell.angle_alpha   90.00
_cell.angle_beta   90.00
_cell.angle_gamma   90.00
#
_symmetry.space_group_name_H-M   'P 1'
#
loop_
_entity.id
_entity.type
_entity.pdbx_description
1 polymer ?
#
loop_
_entity_poly.entity_id
_entity_poly.type
_entity_poly.pdbx_seq_one_letter_code
_entity_poly.pdbx_strand_id
1 'polypeptide(L)'
;MKNIFKIKKEERILALVSMLVFASLNTVLIHSYPTSFFKAGKLGFWSIFYKHFTVSGFDAYSYIFLSNEKIYFELSRHPLFGALLYPGACLNDWLMGWTHHNCATFIMAVMLVISATFSAVFFFRICRELIQLCRLDAYILTAFFFSFASIMLTTMVPDHFCFSMLCLLVSIYMVGTCMAQGKQLKAWQASLLFLTTAGVSLSNGVKTGIMSLFCNGRKVFSPRFFAIAFILPLLIMGGSFYYQNEYIVKPQQEKGKEIERKLMPKRPDIARKNAVHDAWMDAHRGKSVSDMPFLKWTDVSTPRMESIVETSLERASSCIRRNCSKT
;
A
#
# COMPACT_ATOMS: atom_id res chain seq x y z
N MET A 1 -21.46 7.25 -18.31
CA MET A 1 -20.47 6.15 -18.29
C MET A 1 -21.19 4.92 -17.76
N LYS A 2 -21.06 3.76 -18.42
CA LYS A 2 -21.56 2.50 -17.85
C LYS A 2 -20.89 2.26 -16.49
N ASN A 3 -21.56 1.56 -15.58
CA ASN A 3 -21.00 1.20 -14.27
C ASN A 3 -19.73 0.36 -14.47
N ILE A 4 -18.55 0.96 -14.30
CA ILE A 4 -17.26 0.30 -14.52
C ILE A 4 -16.99 -0.79 -13.48
N PHE A 5 -17.60 -0.74 -12.30
CA PHE A 5 -17.40 -1.78 -11.28
C PHE A 5 -18.34 -2.97 -11.44
N LYS A 6 -19.28 -2.92 -12.38
CA LYS A 6 -20.16 -4.05 -12.68
C LYS A 6 -19.37 -5.20 -13.31
N ILE A 7 -19.37 -6.36 -12.67
CA ILE A 7 -18.72 -7.58 -13.17
C ILE A 7 -19.51 -8.12 -14.38
N LYS A 8 -18.83 -8.31 -15.53
CA LYS A 8 -19.42 -8.86 -16.76
C LYS A 8 -19.55 -10.38 -16.65
N LYS A 9 -20.43 -10.98 -17.46
CA LYS A 9 -20.66 -12.45 -17.44
C LYS A 9 -19.36 -13.25 -17.59
N GLU A 10 -18.47 -12.84 -18.48
CA GLU A 10 -17.17 -13.51 -18.70
C GLU A 10 -16.15 -13.28 -17.58
N GLU A 11 -16.33 -12.26 -16.75
CA GLU A 11 -15.41 -11.95 -15.65
C GLU A 11 -15.79 -12.67 -14.36
N ARG A 12 -17.00 -13.26 -14.27
CA ARG A 12 -17.55 -13.83 -13.03
C ARG A 12 -16.70 -14.96 -12.47
N ILE A 13 -16.25 -15.88 -13.34
CA ILE A 13 -15.43 -17.03 -12.92
C ILE A 13 -14.09 -16.52 -12.37
N LEU A 14 -13.43 -15.60 -13.09
CA LEU A 14 -12.20 -14.98 -12.62
C LEU A 14 -12.40 -14.26 -11.29
N ALA A 15 -13.42 -13.41 -11.17
CA ALA A 15 -13.68 -12.68 -9.95
C ALA A 15 -13.92 -13.63 -8.76
N LEU A 16 -14.70 -14.70 -8.95
CA LEU A 16 -14.94 -15.70 -7.91
C LEU A 16 -13.65 -16.44 -7.52
N VAL A 17 -12.90 -16.95 -8.50
CA VAL A 17 -11.65 -17.68 -8.26
C VAL A 17 -10.61 -16.77 -7.59
N SER A 18 -10.41 -15.56 -8.09
CA SER A 18 -9.52 -14.57 -7.48
C SER A 18 -9.91 -14.26 -6.04
N MET A 19 -11.20 -14.05 -5.77
CA MET A 19 -11.69 -13.79 -4.41
C MET A 19 -11.38 -14.96 -3.48
N LEU A 20 -11.60 -16.20 -3.91
CA LEU A 20 -11.29 -17.40 -3.11
C LEU A 20 -9.79 -17.55 -2.85
N VAL A 21 -8.94 -17.31 -3.86
CA VAL A 21 -7.48 -17.37 -3.72
C VAL A 21 -6.99 -16.29 -2.75
N PHE A 22 -7.39 -15.04 -2.94
CA PHE A 22 -6.95 -13.95 -2.06
C PHE A 22 -7.50 -14.10 -0.64
N ALA A 23 -8.72 -14.60 -0.47
CA ALA A 23 -9.27 -14.92 0.84
C ALA A 23 -8.45 -16.02 1.53
N SER A 24 -8.07 -17.07 0.78
CA SER A 24 -7.23 -18.15 1.31
C SER A 24 -5.85 -17.64 1.72
N LEU A 25 -5.21 -16.81 0.91
CA LEU A 25 -3.91 -16.19 1.24
C LEU A 25 -3.97 -15.33 2.50
N ASN A 26 -4.99 -14.46 2.60
CA ASN A 26 -5.19 -13.65 3.80
C ASN A 26 -5.50 -14.51 5.03
N THR A 27 -6.25 -15.60 4.87
CA THR A 27 -6.53 -16.56 5.95
C THR A 27 -5.25 -17.21 6.45
N VAL A 28 -4.39 -17.69 5.54
CA VAL A 28 -3.09 -18.27 5.90
C VAL A 28 -2.23 -17.24 6.65
N LEU A 29 -2.19 -16.00 6.18
CA LEU A 29 -1.42 -14.94 6.87
C LEU A 29 -1.95 -14.68 8.28
N ILE A 30 -3.27 -14.54 8.44
CA ILE A 30 -3.90 -14.32 9.75
C ILE A 30 -3.58 -15.47 10.71
N HIS A 31 -3.68 -16.72 10.26
CA HIS A 31 -3.36 -17.90 11.08
C HIS A 31 -1.88 -18.04 11.42
N SER A 32 -0.99 -17.45 10.63
CA SER A 32 0.45 -17.46 10.93
C SER A 32 0.84 -16.59 12.12
N TYR A 33 -0.05 -15.70 12.56
CA TYR A 33 0.22 -14.74 13.64
C TYR A 33 -0.39 -15.14 14.98
N PRO A 34 0.25 -14.73 16.10
CA PRO A 34 -0.20 -15.09 17.44
C PRO A 34 -1.54 -14.47 17.79
N THR A 35 -2.26 -15.13 18.72
CA THR A 35 -3.57 -14.67 19.20
C THR A 35 -3.55 -13.29 19.85
N SER A 36 -2.36 -12.78 20.21
CA SER A 36 -2.17 -11.42 20.71
C SER A 36 -2.66 -10.34 19.74
N PHE A 37 -2.72 -10.61 18.43
CA PHE A 37 -3.21 -9.67 17.42
C PHE A 37 -4.70 -9.36 17.58
N PHE A 38 -5.46 -10.25 18.21
CA PHE A 38 -6.92 -10.12 18.39
C PHE A 38 -7.31 -9.59 19.76
N LYS A 39 -6.35 -9.20 20.62
CA LYS A 39 -6.66 -8.65 21.95
C LYS A 39 -7.20 -7.23 21.83
N ALA A 40 -8.39 -6.98 22.36
CA ALA A 40 -8.94 -5.63 22.47
C ALA A 40 -8.48 -4.90 23.75
N GLY A 41 -8.77 -3.60 23.81
CA GLY A 41 -8.53 -2.74 24.96
C GLY A 41 -7.51 -1.65 24.70
N LYS A 42 -7.20 -0.85 25.74
CA LYS A 42 -6.21 0.25 25.68
C LYS A 42 -4.78 -0.31 25.76
N LEU A 43 -4.41 -1.11 24.76
CA LEU A 43 -3.11 -1.78 24.68
C LEU A 43 -2.13 -0.98 23.82
N GLY A 44 -0.84 -1.25 24.01
CA GLY A 44 0.22 -0.77 23.13
C GLY A 44 0.24 -1.53 21.82
N PHE A 45 -0.69 -1.27 20.89
CA PHE A 45 -0.78 -1.99 19.61
C PHE A 45 0.52 -1.96 18.79
N TRP A 46 1.35 -0.92 18.95
CA TRP A 46 2.71 -0.90 18.40
C TRP A 46 3.53 -2.14 18.82
N SER A 47 3.61 -2.45 20.13
CA SER A 47 4.41 -3.58 20.59
C SER A 47 3.79 -4.94 20.25
N ILE A 48 2.48 -4.99 20.02
CA ILE A 48 1.77 -6.20 19.59
C ILE A 48 2.06 -6.49 18.13
N PHE A 49 1.80 -5.54 17.23
CA PHE A 49 1.93 -5.77 15.80
C PHE A 49 3.38 -5.68 15.34
N TYR A 50 4.09 -4.60 15.66
CA TYR A 50 5.43 -4.34 15.12
C TYR A 50 6.46 -5.39 15.53
N LYS A 51 6.36 -5.92 16.75
CA LYS A 51 7.31 -6.92 17.26
C LYS A 51 7.15 -8.29 16.61
N HIS A 52 5.94 -8.61 16.18
CA HIS A 52 5.54 -9.97 15.78
C HIS A 52 5.23 -10.08 14.29
N PHE A 53 5.03 -8.97 13.59
CA PHE A 53 4.86 -8.97 12.13
C PHE A 53 6.23 -9.13 11.46
N THR A 54 6.42 -10.20 10.70
CA THR A 54 7.73 -10.62 10.19
C THR A 54 7.78 -10.78 8.67
N VAL A 55 6.83 -10.22 7.93
CA VAL A 55 6.88 -10.24 6.46
C VAL A 55 7.90 -9.20 5.99
N SER A 56 9.03 -9.68 5.49
CA SER A 56 10.13 -8.84 5.03
C SER A 56 9.69 -7.84 3.95
N GLY A 57 10.10 -6.58 4.11
CA GLY A 57 9.80 -5.50 3.16
C GLY A 57 8.46 -4.81 3.39
N PHE A 58 7.72 -5.18 4.44
CA PHE A 58 6.43 -4.59 4.77
C PHE A 58 6.28 -4.32 6.26
N ASP A 59 5.35 -3.45 6.61
CA ASP A 59 5.03 -3.11 7.99
C ASP A 59 3.58 -3.47 8.36
N ALA A 60 3.24 -3.28 9.64
CA ALA A 60 1.90 -3.53 10.17
C ALA A 60 1.20 -2.23 10.59
N TYR A 61 1.56 -1.09 10.01
CA TYR A 61 1.02 0.21 10.41
C TYR A 61 -0.47 0.33 10.14
N SER A 62 -0.99 -0.29 9.07
CA SER A 62 -2.43 -0.31 8.82
C SER A 62 -3.20 -1.08 9.89
N TYR A 63 -2.66 -2.18 10.44
CA TYR A 63 -3.29 -2.85 11.58
C TYR A 63 -3.34 -1.95 12.81
N ILE A 64 -2.27 -1.21 13.09
CA ILE A 64 -2.25 -0.28 14.22
C ILE A 64 -3.29 0.82 14.00
N PHE A 65 -3.32 1.44 12.81
CA PHE A 65 -4.30 2.47 12.49
C PHE A 65 -5.74 1.96 12.63
N LEU A 66 -6.05 0.78 12.12
CA LEU A 66 -7.39 0.17 12.29
C LEU A 66 -7.73 -0.16 13.75
N SER A 67 -6.73 -0.29 14.64
CA SER A 67 -6.93 -0.66 16.04
C SER A 67 -7.07 0.52 16.99
N ASN A 68 -6.46 1.68 16.68
CA ASN A 68 -6.46 2.83 17.57
C ASN A 68 -6.24 4.18 16.86
N GLU A 69 -6.37 4.23 15.54
CA GLU A 69 -6.25 5.42 14.69
C GLU A 69 -4.88 6.13 14.75
N LYS A 70 -3.86 5.49 15.35
CA LYS A 70 -2.51 6.04 15.37
C LYS A 70 -1.84 5.88 14.01
N ILE A 71 -1.21 6.96 13.56
CA ILE A 71 -0.52 7.00 12.28
C ILE A 71 0.97 6.75 12.52
N TYR A 72 1.48 5.67 11.92
CA TYR A 72 2.91 5.32 11.93
C TYR A 72 3.52 5.21 10.54
N PHE A 73 2.69 5.09 9.50
CA PHE A 73 3.16 5.25 8.12
C PHE A 73 3.53 6.70 7.84
N GLU A 74 4.43 6.89 6.87
CA GLU A 74 4.92 8.21 6.48
C GLU A 74 3.81 9.01 5.78
N LEU A 75 3.19 9.92 6.52
CA LEU A 75 2.02 10.67 6.07
C LEU A 75 2.31 11.52 4.83
N SER A 76 3.56 11.98 4.67
CA SER A 76 3.98 12.77 3.51
C SER A 76 3.86 11.98 2.19
N ARG A 77 3.99 10.65 2.23
CA ARG A 77 3.88 9.78 1.04
C ARG A 77 2.44 9.34 0.74
N HIS A 78 1.59 9.33 1.75
CA HIS A 78 0.28 8.68 1.75
C HIS A 78 -0.81 9.56 2.40
N PRO A 79 -1.03 10.80 1.92
CA PRO A 79 -1.82 11.80 2.63
C PRO A 79 -3.30 11.42 2.84
N LEU A 80 -3.86 10.55 2.01
CA LEU A 80 -5.26 10.09 2.13
C LEU A 80 -5.38 8.61 2.53
N PHE A 81 -4.28 7.94 2.86
CA PHE A 81 -4.34 6.52 3.21
C PHE A 81 -5.03 6.27 4.55
N GLY A 82 -4.82 7.14 5.55
CA GLY A 82 -5.60 7.11 6.80
C GLY A 82 -7.09 7.27 6.55
N ALA A 83 -7.48 8.22 5.69
CA ALA A 83 -8.88 8.43 5.30
C ALA A 83 -9.51 7.21 4.60
N LEU A 84 -8.73 6.47 3.79
CA LEU A 84 -9.16 5.22 3.17
C LEU A 84 -9.44 4.12 4.20
N LEU A 85 -8.61 4.03 5.24
CA LEU A 85 -8.73 3.02 6.30
C LEU A 85 -9.76 3.38 7.37
N TYR A 86 -10.07 4.67 7.53
CA TYR A 86 -10.91 5.20 8.62
C TYR A 86 -12.27 4.51 8.76
N PRO A 87 -13.04 4.21 7.68
CA PRO A 87 -14.29 3.45 7.81
C PRO A 87 -14.09 2.07 8.46
N GLY A 88 -12.95 1.42 8.19
CA GLY A 88 -12.58 0.16 8.82
C GLY A 88 -12.19 0.32 10.28
N ALA A 89 -11.54 1.44 10.65
CA ALA A 89 -11.22 1.74 12.04
C ALA A 89 -12.49 1.96 12.88
N CYS A 90 -13.44 2.75 12.37
CA CYS A 90 -14.73 2.94 13.03
C CYS A 90 -15.50 1.62 13.21
N LEU A 91 -15.47 0.75 12.20
CA LEU A 91 -16.07 -0.58 12.29
C LEU A 91 -15.39 -1.44 13.35
N ASN A 92 -14.06 -1.38 13.42
CA ASN A 92 -13.29 -2.12 14.40
C ASN A 92 -13.58 -1.65 15.83
N ASP A 93 -13.62 -0.33 16.06
CA ASP A 93 -13.93 0.25 17.36
C ASP A 93 -15.32 -0.15 17.85
N TRP A 94 -16.30 -0.13 16.93
CA TRP A 94 -17.64 -0.62 17.21
C TRP A 94 -17.65 -2.12 17.57
N LEU A 95 -16.97 -2.97 16.77
CA LEU A 95 -16.88 -4.41 17.03
C LEU A 95 -16.11 -4.73 18.32
N MET A 96 -15.06 -3.99 18.65
CA MET A 96 -14.30 -4.14 19.89
C MET A 96 -15.17 -3.85 21.10
N GLY A 97 -16.08 -2.87 21.01
CA GLY A 97 -17.06 -2.57 22.06
C GLY A 97 -18.01 -3.72 22.37
N TRP A 98 -18.28 -4.59 21.38
CA TRP A 98 -19.25 -5.69 21.49
C TRP A 98 -18.58 -7.03 21.78
N THR A 99 -17.49 -7.32 21.09
CA THR A 99 -16.84 -8.64 21.09
C THR A 99 -15.69 -8.72 22.08
N HIS A 100 -15.16 -7.59 22.53
CA HIS A 100 -13.89 -7.50 23.25
C HIS A 100 -12.70 -8.11 22.50
N HIS A 101 -12.80 -8.22 21.17
CA HIS A 101 -11.74 -8.69 20.28
C HIS A 101 -11.39 -7.60 19.27
N ASN A 102 -10.09 -7.42 19.02
CA ASN A 102 -9.60 -6.56 17.95
C ASN A 102 -9.75 -7.29 16.61
N CYS A 103 -10.58 -6.74 15.72
CA CYS A 103 -10.91 -7.29 14.41
C CYS A 103 -10.13 -6.61 13.26
N ALA A 104 -9.14 -5.76 13.56
CA ALA A 104 -8.37 -5.02 12.56
C ALA A 104 -7.76 -5.92 11.47
N THR A 105 -7.26 -7.11 11.84
CA THR A 105 -6.67 -8.07 10.91
C THR A 105 -7.69 -8.63 9.91
N PHE A 106 -8.90 -8.95 10.38
CA PHE A 106 -10.00 -9.43 9.54
C PHE A 106 -10.56 -8.33 8.65
N ILE A 107 -10.75 -7.12 9.20
CA ILE A 107 -11.24 -5.96 8.45
C ILE A 107 -10.28 -5.63 7.30
N MET A 108 -8.99 -5.56 7.61
CA MET A 108 -7.97 -5.32 6.59
C MET A 108 -7.95 -6.43 5.54
N ALA A 109 -8.06 -7.71 5.94
CA ALA A 109 -8.14 -8.82 4.99
C ALA A 109 -9.34 -8.69 4.05
N VAL A 110 -10.52 -8.31 4.56
CA VAL A 110 -11.69 -8.06 3.70
C VAL A 110 -11.40 -6.92 2.72
N MET A 111 -10.82 -5.82 3.18
CA MET A 111 -10.44 -4.69 2.33
C MET A 111 -9.45 -5.12 1.23
N LEU A 112 -8.41 -5.90 1.58
CA LEU A 112 -7.42 -6.42 0.65
C LEU A 112 -8.02 -7.40 -0.34
N VAL A 113 -8.86 -8.34 0.09
CA VAL A 113 -9.51 -9.32 -0.80
C VAL A 113 -10.38 -8.62 -1.83
N ILE A 114 -11.17 -7.62 -1.41
CA ILE A 114 -11.98 -6.81 -2.32
C ILE A 114 -11.05 -6.08 -3.30
N SER A 115 -10.01 -5.40 -2.81
CA SER A 115 -9.10 -4.64 -3.65
C SER A 115 -8.31 -5.50 -4.64
N ALA A 116 -7.82 -6.66 -4.22
CA ALA A 116 -7.09 -7.61 -5.04
C ALA A 116 -8.00 -8.26 -6.09
N THR A 117 -9.23 -8.63 -5.72
CA THR A 117 -10.22 -9.18 -6.65
C THR A 117 -10.56 -8.20 -7.76
N PHE A 118 -10.85 -6.94 -7.41
CA PHE A 118 -11.08 -5.91 -8.43
C PHE A 118 -9.82 -5.60 -9.23
N SER A 119 -8.63 -5.66 -8.63
CA SER A 119 -7.37 -5.54 -9.37
C SER A 119 -7.24 -6.62 -10.43
N ALA A 120 -7.55 -7.89 -10.10
CA ALA A 120 -7.55 -8.98 -11.07
C ALA A 120 -8.57 -8.76 -12.20
N VAL A 121 -9.79 -8.31 -11.87
CA VAL A 121 -10.81 -7.98 -12.87
C VAL A 121 -10.36 -6.85 -13.80
N PHE A 122 -9.82 -5.75 -13.27
CA PHE A 122 -9.37 -4.63 -14.10
C PHE A 122 -8.13 -4.98 -14.92
N PHE A 123 -7.19 -5.75 -14.38
CA PHE A 123 -6.05 -6.25 -15.15
C PHE A 123 -6.51 -7.12 -16.33
N PHE A 124 -7.41 -8.07 -16.08
CA PHE A 124 -8.03 -8.88 -17.13
C PHE A 124 -8.73 -8.04 -18.20
N ARG A 125 -9.47 -7.00 -17.80
CA ARG A 125 -10.10 -6.07 -18.74
C ARG A 125 -9.11 -5.30 -19.59
N ILE A 126 -8.00 -4.84 -19.01
CA ILE A 126 -6.94 -4.17 -19.75
C ILE A 126 -6.40 -5.13 -20.82
N CYS A 127 -6.10 -6.38 -20.45
CA CYS A 127 -5.67 -7.43 -21.38
C CYS A 127 -6.71 -7.70 -22.49
N ARG A 128 -7.98 -7.82 -22.13
CA ARG A 128 -9.06 -8.20 -23.06
C ARG A 128 -9.53 -7.08 -23.97
N GLU A 129 -9.65 -5.87 -23.44
CA GLU A 129 -10.36 -4.77 -24.12
C GLU A 129 -9.40 -3.73 -24.69
N LEU A 130 -8.28 -3.49 -24.01
CA LEU A 130 -7.30 -2.49 -24.47
C LEU A 130 -6.17 -3.12 -25.28
N ILE A 131 -5.62 -4.25 -24.80
CA ILE A 131 -4.58 -5.00 -25.51
C ILE A 131 -5.19 -5.96 -26.55
N GLN A 132 -6.48 -6.27 -26.43
CA GLN A 132 -7.25 -7.12 -27.37
C GLN A 132 -6.77 -8.59 -27.43
N LEU A 133 -6.19 -9.10 -26.33
CA LEU A 133 -5.82 -10.53 -26.22
C LEU A 133 -7.05 -11.43 -26.26
N CYS A 134 -6.92 -12.69 -26.69
CA CYS A 134 -8.03 -13.63 -26.59
C CYS A 134 -8.39 -13.94 -25.12
N ARG A 135 -9.53 -14.60 -24.89
CA ARG A 135 -10.02 -14.88 -23.53
C ARG A 135 -9.02 -15.71 -22.71
N LEU A 136 -8.50 -16.77 -23.32
CA LEU A 136 -7.61 -17.69 -22.64
C LEU A 136 -6.31 -17.00 -22.24
N ASP A 137 -5.68 -16.27 -23.16
CA ASP A 137 -4.44 -15.54 -22.92
C ASP A 137 -4.60 -14.50 -21.81
N ALA A 138 -5.73 -13.78 -21.80
CA ALA A 138 -5.99 -12.81 -20.74
C ALA A 138 -6.16 -13.46 -19.36
N TYR A 139 -6.79 -14.65 -19.26
CA TYR A 139 -6.83 -15.38 -17.99
C TYR A 139 -5.45 -15.86 -17.57
N ILE A 140 -4.68 -16.46 -18.48
CA ILE A 140 -3.33 -16.95 -18.20
C ILE A 140 -2.44 -15.80 -17.74
N LEU A 141 -2.46 -14.66 -18.46
CA LEU A 141 -1.63 -13.50 -18.12
C LEU A 141 -2.06 -12.87 -16.80
N THR A 142 -3.36 -12.84 -16.49
CA THR A 142 -3.86 -12.38 -15.18
C THR A 142 -3.38 -13.30 -14.07
N ALA A 143 -3.54 -14.62 -14.22
CA ALA A 143 -3.07 -15.59 -13.25
C ALA A 143 -1.55 -15.48 -13.04
N PHE A 144 -0.79 -15.35 -14.14
CA PHE A 144 0.66 -15.20 -14.10
C PHE A 144 1.08 -13.91 -13.37
N PHE A 145 0.44 -12.77 -13.65
CA PHE A 145 0.74 -11.50 -12.98
C PHE A 145 0.58 -11.60 -11.45
N PHE A 146 -0.51 -12.22 -10.98
CA PHE A 146 -0.74 -12.39 -9.54
C PHE A 146 0.07 -13.54 -8.91
N SER A 147 0.73 -14.38 -9.71
CA SER A 147 1.62 -15.45 -9.21
C SER A 147 3.00 -14.93 -8.78
N PHE A 148 3.41 -13.75 -9.24
CA PHE A 148 4.68 -13.17 -8.82
C PHE A 148 4.69 -12.89 -7.33
N ALA A 149 5.71 -13.38 -6.63
CA ALA A 149 5.77 -13.35 -5.16
C ALA A 149 5.55 -11.95 -4.55
N SER A 150 6.12 -10.90 -5.14
CA SER A 150 5.94 -9.52 -4.65
C SER A 150 4.51 -9.01 -4.80
N ILE A 151 3.82 -9.38 -5.89
CA ILE A 151 2.42 -9.03 -6.13
C ILE A 151 1.51 -9.86 -5.24
N MET A 152 1.77 -11.17 -5.13
CA MET A 152 1.03 -12.06 -4.23
C MET A 152 1.11 -11.56 -2.77
N LEU A 153 2.31 -11.22 -2.28
CA LEU A 153 2.50 -10.63 -0.94
C LEU A 153 1.69 -9.34 -0.78
N THR A 154 1.73 -8.47 -1.78
CA THR A 154 0.97 -7.23 -1.81
C THR A 154 -0.53 -7.45 -1.61
N THR A 155 -1.09 -8.59 -2.07
CA THR A 155 -2.54 -8.89 -1.93
C THR A 155 -2.97 -9.42 -0.56
N MET A 156 -2.03 -9.71 0.34
CA MET A 156 -2.36 -10.23 1.69
C MET A 156 -1.75 -9.43 2.84
N VAL A 157 -0.75 -8.60 2.58
CA VAL A 157 -0.08 -7.81 3.61
C VAL A 157 -0.83 -6.50 3.91
N PRO A 158 -0.92 -6.07 5.19
CA PRO A 158 -1.64 -4.86 5.61
C PRO A 158 -0.93 -3.55 5.24
N ASP A 159 -0.81 -3.26 3.95
CA ASP A 159 -0.11 -2.08 3.44
C ASP A 159 -0.86 -1.41 2.27
N HIS A 160 -0.44 -0.20 1.91
CA HIS A 160 -1.07 0.63 0.89
C HIS A 160 -0.92 0.09 -0.54
N PHE A 161 0.02 -0.82 -0.80
CA PHE A 161 0.36 -1.29 -2.14
C PHE A 161 -0.81 -1.95 -2.89
N CYS A 162 -1.66 -2.74 -2.22
CA CYS A 162 -2.80 -3.39 -2.89
C CYS A 162 -3.84 -2.37 -3.36
N PHE A 163 -4.15 -1.37 -2.52
CA PHE A 163 -5.07 -0.29 -2.87
C PHE A 163 -4.48 0.58 -3.98
N SER A 164 -3.18 0.85 -3.88
CA SER A 164 -2.40 1.60 -4.85
C SER A 164 -2.43 0.94 -6.24
N MET A 165 -2.26 -0.39 -6.29
CA MET A 165 -2.40 -1.19 -7.51
C MET A 165 -3.80 -1.10 -8.09
N LEU A 166 -4.85 -1.26 -7.27
CA LEU A 166 -6.24 -1.13 -7.74
C LEU A 166 -6.49 0.25 -8.37
N CYS A 167 -6.12 1.33 -7.67
CA CYS A 167 -6.31 2.70 -8.16
C CYS A 167 -5.58 2.92 -9.50
N LEU A 168 -4.37 2.39 -9.66
CA LEU A 168 -3.63 2.47 -10.91
C LEU A 168 -4.30 1.67 -12.04
N LEU A 169 -4.74 0.43 -11.79
CA LEU A 169 -5.39 -0.39 -12.81
C LEU A 169 -6.72 0.24 -13.27
N VAL A 170 -7.50 0.79 -12.34
CA VAL A 170 -8.71 1.57 -12.68
C VAL A 170 -8.34 2.78 -13.54
N SER A 171 -7.29 3.52 -13.18
CA SER A 171 -6.83 4.69 -13.94
C SER A 171 -6.40 4.30 -15.35
N ILE A 172 -5.58 3.27 -15.50
CA ILE A 172 -5.12 2.75 -16.82
C ILE A 172 -6.33 2.33 -17.64
N TYR A 173 -7.26 1.56 -17.07
CA TYR A 173 -8.44 1.10 -17.78
C TYR A 173 -9.32 2.27 -18.25
N MET A 174 -9.61 3.24 -17.37
CA MET A 174 -10.43 4.40 -17.72
C MET A 174 -9.77 5.27 -18.79
N VAL A 175 -8.49 5.61 -18.59
CA VAL A 175 -7.72 6.45 -19.53
C VAL A 175 -7.57 5.74 -20.87
N GLY A 176 -7.19 4.46 -20.86
CA GLY A 176 -7.02 3.66 -22.06
C GLY A 176 -8.34 3.49 -22.84
N THR A 177 -9.47 3.34 -22.15
CA THR A 177 -10.79 3.31 -22.80
C THR A 177 -11.13 4.64 -23.45
N CYS A 178 -10.83 5.77 -22.78
CA CYS A 178 -11.00 7.10 -23.37
C CYS A 178 -10.14 7.27 -24.62
N MET A 179 -8.86 6.90 -24.55
CA MET A 179 -7.93 6.95 -25.68
C MET A 179 -8.39 6.07 -26.85
N ALA A 180 -8.80 4.83 -26.58
CA ALA A 180 -9.30 3.91 -27.61
C ALA A 180 -10.57 4.43 -28.31
N GLN A 181 -11.38 5.24 -27.62
CA GLN A 181 -12.58 5.88 -28.18
C GLN A 181 -12.31 7.25 -28.82
N GLY A 182 -11.06 7.73 -28.85
CA GLY A 182 -10.73 9.08 -29.30
C GLY A 182 -11.32 10.18 -28.42
N LYS A 183 -11.66 9.88 -27.17
CA LYS A 183 -12.28 10.82 -26.22
C LYS A 183 -11.26 11.34 -25.23
N GLN A 184 -11.44 12.58 -24.81
CA GLN A 184 -10.64 13.20 -23.75
C GLN A 184 -11.26 12.96 -22.37
N LEU A 185 -10.43 12.87 -21.35
CA LEU A 185 -10.86 12.92 -19.96
C LEU A 185 -11.43 14.29 -19.62
N LYS A 186 -12.52 14.32 -18.86
CA LYS A 186 -13.00 15.55 -18.23
C LYS A 186 -12.09 15.91 -17.06
N ALA A 187 -11.94 17.20 -16.77
CA ALA A 187 -11.05 17.67 -15.71
C ALA A 187 -11.36 17.06 -14.34
N TRP A 188 -12.64 16.88 -14.00
CA TRP A 188 -13.05 16.24 -12.75
C TRP A 188 -12.70 14.74 -12.71
N GLN A 189 -12.71 14.04 -13.86
CA GLN A 189 -12.31 12.63 -13.93
C GLN A 189 -10.81 12.51 -13.68
N ALA A 190 -10.01 13.36 -14.33
CA ALA A 190 -8.57 13.45 -14.07
C ALA A 190 -8.28 13.82 -12.61
N SER A 191 -9.05 14.75 -12.04
CA SER A 191 -8.99 15.13 -10.63
C SER A 191 -9.21 13.94 -9.69
N LEU A 192 -10.26 13.15 -9.93
CA LEU A 192 -10.58 11.97 -9.12
C LEU A 192 -9.49 10.89 -9.23
N LEU A 193 -9.00 10.62 -10.43
CA LEU A 193 -7.92 9.65 -10.66
C LEU A 193 -6.62 10.13 -9.98
N PHE A 194 -6.30 11.41 -10.09
CA PHE A 194 -5.12 12.00 -9.44
C PHE A 194 -5.25 11.95 -7.92
N LEU A 195 -6.39 12.37 -7.37
CA LEU A 195 -6.65 12.37 -5.92
C LEU A 195 -6.54 10.97 -5.31
N THR A 196 -7.18 9.98 -5.94
CA THR A 196 -7.20 8.59 -5.43
C THR A 196 -5.85 7.89 -5.56
N THR A 197 -5.06 8.22 -6.59
CA THR A 197 -3.72 7.62 -6.76
C THR A 197 -2.67 8.33 -5.93
N ALA A 198 -2.54 9.66 -6.05
CA ALA A 198 -1.59 10.47 -5.30
C ALA A 198 -1.88 10.43 -3.79
N GLY A 199 -3.16 10.33 -3.42
CA GLY A 199 -3.59 10.21 -2.02
C GLY A 199 -3.11 8.94 -1.35
N VAL A 200 -3.06 7.82 -2.07
CA VAL A 200 -2.56 6.53 -1.57
C VAL A 200 -1.05 6.42 -1.78
N SER A 201 -0.48 6.98 -2.84
CA SER A 201 0.96 7.00 -3.10
C SER A 201 1.31 8.19 -4.00
N LEU A 202 2.04 9.18 -3.48
CA LEU A 202 2.38 10.39 -4.26
C LEU A 202 3.04 10.10 -5.62
N SER A 203 3.93 9.10 -5.69
CA SER A 203 4.58 8.69 -6.94
C SER A 203 3.61 8.21 -8.01
N ASN A 204 2.44 7.67 -7.62
CA ASN A 204 1.40 7.30 -8.57
C ASN A 204 0.60 8.49 -9.08
N GLY A 205 0.59 9.61 -8.35
CA GLY A 205 0.10 10.89 -8.85
C GLY A 205 0.84 11.35 -10.10
N VAL A 206 2.16 11.13 -10.15
CA VAL A 206 2.97 11.43 -11.35
C VAL A 206 2.52 10.55 -12.51
N LYS A 207 2.31 9.25 -12.27
CA LYS A 207 1.82 8.31 -13.30
C LYS A 207 0.45 8.73 -13.83
N THR A 208 -0.48 9.14 -12.97
CA THR A 208 -1.80 9.63 -13.41
C THR A 208 -1.74 10.97 -14.13
N GLY A 209 -0.84 11.87 -13.72
CA GLY A 209 -0.55 13.10 -14.46
C GLY A 209 -0.04 12.82 -15.88
N ILE A 210 0.91 11.89 -16.03
CA ILE A 210 1.41 11.44 -17.33
C ILE A 210 0.28 10.82 -18.17
N MET A 211 -0.53 9.93 -17.58
CA MET A 211 -1.69 9.34 -18.27
C MET A 211 -2.69 10.41 -18.77
N SER A 212 -2.93 11.46 -17.97
CA SER A 212 -3.76 12.60 -18.37
C SER A 212 -3.15 13.34 -19.57
N LEU A 213 -1.83 13.53 -19.59
CA LEU A 213 -1.12 14.14 -20.72
C LEU A 213 -1.27 13.32 -22.00
N PHE A 214 -1.14 11.99 -21.93
CA PHE A 214 -1.35 11.11 -23.09
C PHE A 214 -2.79 11.17 -23.63
N CYS A 215 -3.79 11.26 -22.76
CA CYS A 215 -5.20 11.26 -23.18
C CYS A 215 -5.69 12.62 -23.69
N ASN A 216 -5.22 13.71 -23.08
CA ASN A 216 -5.76 15.05 -23.32
C ASN A 216 -4.79 15.99 -24.06
N GLY A 217 -3.53 15.61 -24.23
CA GLY A 217 -2.51 16.41 -24.89
C GLY A 217 -2.34 17.79 -24.26
N ARG A 218 -2.21 18.83 -25.09
CA ARG A 218 -1.98 20.22 -24.65
C ARG A 218 -3.09 20.79 -23.77
N LYS A 219 -4.31 20.24 -23.82
CA LYS A 219 -5.44 20.70 -23.01
C LYS A 219 -5.20 20.54 -21.51
N VAL A 220 -4.30 19.63 -21.11
CA VAL A 220 -3.85 19.48 -19.72
C VAL A 220 -3.30 20.78 -19.15
N PHE A 221 -2.61 21.57 -19.97
CA PHE A 221 -2.03 22.86 -19.58
C PHE A 221 -3.01 24.03 -19.66
N SER A 222 -4.26 23.80 -20.09
CA SER A 222 -5.26 24.86 -20.03
C SER A 222 -5.55 25.22 -18.56
N PRO A 223 -5.61 26.52 -18.19
CA PRO A 223 -5.72 26.92 -16.79
C PRO A 223 -6.88 26.27 -16.04
N ARG A 224 -8.05 26.16 -16.71
CA ARG A 224 -9.25 25.53 -16.14
C ARG A 224 -9.06 24.03 -15.90
N PHE A 225 -8.47 23.31 -16.86
CA PHE A 225 -8.25 21.87 -16.69
C PHE A 225 -7.20 21.62 -15.60
N PHE A 226 -6.08 22.33 -15.66
CA PHE A 226 -4.98 22.16 -14.71
C PHE A 226 -5.41 22.46 -13.28
N ALA A 227 -6.19 23.54 -13.07
CA ALA A 227 -6.70 23.91 -11.76
C ALA A 227 -7.59 22.81 -11.16
N ILE A 228 -8.55 22.29 -11.94
CA ILE A 228 -9.49 21.27 -11.45
C ILE A 228 -8.79 19.91 -11.30
N ALA A 229 -7.95 19.52 -12.26
CA ALA A 229 -7.34 18.19 -12.31
C ALA A 229 -6.18 18.00 -11.33
N PHE A 230 -5.44 19.07 -10.99
CA PHE A 230 -4.23 18.95 -10.16
C PHE A 230 -4.22 19.90 -8.96
N ILE A 231 -4.53 21.18 -9.13
CA ILE A 231 -4.46 22.14 -8.01
C ILE A 231 -5.50 21.81 -6.94
N LEU A 232 -6.77 21.61 -7.34
CA LEU A 232 -7.83 21.24 -6.42
C LEU A 232 -7.51 19.98 -5.60
N PRO A 233 -7.13 18.83 -6.20
CA PRO A 233 -6.81 17.65 -5.41
C PRO A 233 -5.52 17.81 -4.59
N LEU A 234 -4.53 18.59 -5.04
CA LEU A 234 -3.36 18.94 -4.22
C LEU A 234 -3.76 19.73 -2.97
N LEU A 235 -4.69 20.68 -3.07
CA LEU A 235 -5.20 21.42 -1.92
C LEU A 235 -5.95 20.49 -0.94
N ILE A 236 -6.77 19.56 -1.46
CA ILE A 236 -7.46 18.56 -0.63
C ILE A 236 -6.44 17.67 0.11
N MET A 237 -5.45 17.13 -0.59
CA MET A 237 -4.40 16.32 0.02
C MET A 237 -3.55 17.11 1.01
N GLY A 238 -3.18 18.35 0.68
CA GLY A 238 -2.41 19.23 1.55
C GLY A 238 -3.16 19.60 2.83
N GLY A 239 -4.46 19.91 2.73
CA GLY A 239 -5.32 20.15 3.89
C GLY A 239 -5.48 18.90 4.77
N SER A 240 -5.70 17.73 4.15
CA SER A 240 -5.79 16.46 4.87
C SER A 240 -4.47 16.06 5.55
N PHE A 241 -3.34 16.28 4.88
CA PHE A 241 -2.00 16.10 5.44
C PHE A 241 -1.80 17.02 6.65
N TYR A 242 -2.08 18.31 6.49
CA TYR A 242 -1.94 19.30 7.56
C TYR A 242 -2.76 18.91 8.79
N TYR A 243 -4.04 18.57 8.58
CA TYR A 243 -4.94 18.17 9.66
C TYR A 243 -4.43 16.92 10.40
N GLN A 244 -4.11 15.83 9.67
CA GLN A 244 -3.61 14.60 10.28
C GLN A 244 -2.27 14.83 11.01
N ASN A 245 -1.39 15.65 10.44
CA ASN A 245 -0.12 15.95 11.06
C ASN A 245 -0.28 16.75 12.36
N GLU A 246 -1.12 17.79 12.36
CA GLU A 246 -1.30 18.68 13.51
C GLU A 246 -2.08 18.02 14.65
N TYR A 247 -3.13 17.27 14.33
CA TYR A 247 -4.06 16.76 15.34
C TYR A 247 -3.84 15.30 15.72
N ILE A 248 -3.12 14.52 14.90
CA ILE A 248 -2.87 13.09 15.18
C ILE A 248 -1.38 12.84 15.39
N VAL A 249 -0.53 13.15 14.40
CA VAL A 249 0.88 12.75 14.42
C VAL A 249 1.68 13.53 15.47
N LYS A 250 1.61 14.87 15.49
CA LYS A 250 2.34 15.69 16.47
C LYS A 250 1.97 15.32 17.92
N PRO A 251 0.68 15.28 18.33
CA PRO A 251 0.32 14.89 19.69
C PRO A 251 0.74 13.46 20.04
N GLN A 252 0.68 12.53 19.08
CA GLN A 252 1.16 11.17 19.27
C GLN A 252 2.68 11.13 19.52
N GLN A 253 3.47 11.89 18.77
CA GLN A 253 4.92 11.98 18.94
C GLN A 253 5.31 12.62 20.27
N GLU A 254 4.63 13.70 20.68
CA GLU A 254 4.87 14.36 21.97
C GLU A 254 4.59 13.43 23.15
N LYS A 255 3.44 12.73 23.13
CA LYS A 255 3.12 11.71 24.14
C LYS A 255 4.15 10.57 24.14
N GLY A 256 4.60 10.15 22.96
CA GLY A 256 5.66 9.14 22.82
C GLY A 256 6.96 9.59 23.49
N LYS A 257 7.43 10.79 23.20
CA LYS A 257 8.63 11.40 23.80
C LYS A 257 8.50 11.60 25.31
N GLU A 258 7.31 11.97 25.80
CA GLU A 258 7.06 12.12 27.23
C GLU A 258 7.13 10.78 27.96
N ILE A 259 6.53 9.74 27.40
CA ILE A 259 6.60 8.36 27.93
C ILE A 259 8.04 7.87 27.92
N GLU A 260 8.75 8.08 26.82
CA GLU A 260 10.17 7.72 26.68
C GLU A 260 11.03 8.42 27.74
N ARG A 261 10.87 9.73 27.93
CA ARG A 261 11.58 10.50 28.96
C ARG A 261 11.32 9.98 30.39
N LYS A 262 10.10 9.51 30.68
CA LYS A 262 9.74 8.96 32.00
C LYS A 262 10.23 7.53 32.22
N LEU A 263 10.33 6.72 31.16
CA LEU A 263 10.65 5.29 31.25
C LEU A 263 12.14 4.98 31.01
N MET A 264 12.83 5.73 30.15
CA MET A 264 14.25 5.50 29.83
C MET A 264 15.17 5.54 31.06
N PRO A 265 15.03 6.52 31.99
CA PRO A 265 15.87 6.55 33.20
C PRO A 265 15.67 5.33 34.10
N LYS A 266 14.51 4.66 34.00
CA LYS A 266 14.13 3.51 34.83
C LYS A 266 14.51 2.17 34.20
N ARG A 267 14.98 2.15 32.94
CA ARG A 267 15.23 0.91 32.16
C ARG A 267 16.52 1.02 31.34
N PRO A 268 17.70 0.95 32.00
CA PRO A 268 19.00 1.04 31.32
C PRO A 268 19.24 -0.14 30.35
N ASP A 269 18.57 -1.27 30.56
CA ASP A 269 18.58 -2.45 29.71
C ASP A 269 18.03 -2.15 28.30
N ILE A 270 16.96 -1.36 28.21
CA ILE A 270 16.35 -0.96 26.93
C ILE A 270 17.23 0.06 26.23
N ALA A 271 17.77 1.05 26.96
CA ALA A 271 18.68 2.05 26.39
C ALA A 271 19.91 1.39 25.74
N ARG A 272 20.50 0.39 26.41
CA ARG A 272 21.62 -0.38 25.85
C ARG A 272 21.22 -1.15 24.60
N LYS A 273 20.04 -1.79 24.58
CA LYS A 273 19.55 -2.51 23.39
C LYS A 273 19.29 -1.56 22.21
N ASN A 274 18.70 -0.40 22.47
CA ASN A 274 18.47 0.61 21.45
C ASN A 274 19.80 1.12 20.88
N ALA A 275 20.79 1.42 21.72
CA ALA A 275 22.11 1.86 21.25
C ALA A 275 22.81 0.81 20.37
N VAL A 276 22.70 -0.48 20.70
CA VAL A 276 23.24 -1.56 19.86
C VAL A 276 22.49 -1.64 18.53
N HIS A 277 21.16 -1.51 18.55
CA HIS A 277 20.36 -1.50 17.33
C HIS A 277 20.67 -0.29 16.46
N ASP A 278 20.76 0.91 17.03
CA ASP A 278 21.06 2.15 16.32
C ASP A 278 22.46 2.07 15.69
N ALA A 279 23.46 1.57 16.42
CA ALA A 279 24.80 1.34 15.87
C ALA A 279 24.80 0.32 14.71
N TRP A 280 24.00 -0.75 14.82
CA TRP A 280 23.83 -1.71 13.72
C TRP A 280 23.15 -1.07 12.50
N MET A 281 22.11 -0.26 12.72
CA MET A 281 21.40 0.46 11.66
C MET A 281 22.31 1.47 10.97
N ASP A 282 23.11 2.22 11.71
CA ASP A 282 24.06 3.20 11.16
C ASP A 282 25.17 2.53 10.34
N ALA A 283 25.61 1.33 10.75
CA ALA A 283 26.61 0.56 10.01
C ALA A 283 26.07 -0.06 8.71
N HIS A 284 24.77 -0.37 8.63
CA HIS A 284 24.18 -1.10 7.49
C HIS A 284 23.25 -0.23 6.62
N ARG A 285 22.91 1.00 7.02
CA ARG A 285 22.13 1.92 6.18
C ARG A 285 23.00 2.54 5.10
N GLY A 286 22.47 2.55 3.88
CA GLY A 286 22.96 3.41 2.82
C GLY A 286 22.87 4.90 3.19
N LYS A 287 23.79 5.70 2.68
CA LYS A 287 23.81 7.15 2.84
C LYS A 287 22.74 7.80 1.97
N SER A 288 21.85 8.54 2.61
CA SER A 288 20.83 9.34 1.93
C SER A 288 21.43 10.51 1.16
N VAL A 289 20.79 10.91 0.05
CA VAL A 289 21.14 12.13 -0.70
C VAL A 289 21.02 13.39 0.18
N SER A 290 19.97 13.50 1.00
CA SER A 290 19.78 14.58 1.96
C SER A 290 18.72 14.24 3.01
N ASP A 291 18.61 15.04 4.08
CA ASP A 291 17.60 14.85 5.13
C ASP A 291 16.18 15.27 4.72
N MET A 292 15.98 15.79 3.50
CA MET A 292 14.66 16.18 3.02
C MET A 292 13.75 14.95 2.86
N PRO A 293 12.44 15.01 3.18
CA PRO A 293 11.57 13.84 3.27
C PRO A 293 11.57 12.90 2.05
N PHE A 294 11.73 13.43 0.84
CA PHE A 294 11.80 12.63 -0.39
C PHE A 294 13.21 12.10 -0.69
N LEU A 295 14.25 12.91 -0.45
CA LEU A 295 15.64 12.59 -0.77
C LEU A 295 16.31 11.71 0.29
N LYS A 296 15.73 11.64 1.50
CA LYS A 296 16.20 10.81 2.61
C LYS A 296 16.18 9.31 2.30
N TRP A 297 15.32 8.89 1.38
CA TRP A 297 15.13 7.49 1.00
C TRP A 297 15.90 7.11 -0.27
N THR A 298 16.53 8.08 -0.93
CA THR A 298 17.39 7.82 -2.08
C THR A 298 18.79 7.57 -1.57
N ASP A 299 19.25 6.33 -1.70
CA ASP A 299 20.62 5.96 -1.36
C ASP A 299 21.57 6.23 -2.53
N VAL A 300 22.72 6.83 -2.21
CA VAL A 300 23.82 7.09 -3.16
C VAL A 300 25.01 6.17 -2.98
N SER A 301 25.03 5.40 -1.90
CA SER A 301 26.23 4.65 -1.51
C SER A 301 26.22 3.18 -1.96
N THR A 302 25.06 2.61 -2.26
CA THR A 302 24.94 1.22 -2.70
C THR A 302 25.32 1.10 -4.18
N PRO A 303 26.35 0.29 -4.53
CA PRO A 303 26.74 0.08 -5.91
C PRO A 303 25.65 -0.66 -6.70
N ARG A 304 25.08 0.04 -7.70
CA ARG A 304 23.91 -0.45 -8.47
C ARG A 304 24.22 -1.71 -9.29
N MET A 305 25.41 -1.76 -9.91
CA MET A 305 25.80 -2.88 -10.76
C MET A 305 26.03 -4.15 -9.94
N GLU A 306 26.71 -4.03 -8.80
CA GLU A 306 26.93 -5.16 -7.88
C GLU A 306 25.61 -5.66 -7.28
N SER A 307 24.70 -4.76 -6.88
CA SER A 307 23.37 -5.14 -6.39
C SER A 307 22.54 -5.91 -7.42
N ILE A 308 22.65 -5.57 -8.71
CA ILE A 308 21.98 -6.31 -9.79
C ILE A 308 22.56 -7.72 -9.92
N VAL A 309 23.88 -7.85 -9.86
CA VAL A 309 24.59 -9.15 -9.92
C VAL A 309 24.17 -10.01 -8.73
N GLU A 310 24.21 -9.49 -7.50
CA GLU A 310 23.80 -10.21 -6.29
C GLU A 310 22.32 -10.60 -6.33
N THR A 311 21.42 -9.68 -6.68
CA THR A 311 19.98 -9.98 -6.73
C THR A 311 19.64 -11.03 -7.81
N SER A 312 20.39 -11.05 -8.92
CA SER A 312 20.13 -11.94 -10.06
C SER A 312 20.82 -13.31 -9.94
N LEU A 313 22.04 -13.38 -9.39
CA LEU A 313 22.87 -14.59 -9.33
C LEU A 313 22.78 -15.33 -7.99
N GLU A 314 22.53 -14.64 -6.88
CA GLU A 314 22.54 -15.27 -5.56
C GLU A 314 21.24 -16.05 -5.26
N ARG A 315 20.12 -15.70 -5.89
CA ARG A 315 18.89 -16.52 -5.86
C ARG A 315 19.02 -17.85 -6.60
N ALA A 316 19.84 -17.93 -7.65
CA ALA A 316 20.16 -19.21 -8.30
C ALA A 316 21.08 -20.08 -7.42
N SER A 317 21.98 -19.43 -6.66
CA SER A 317 23.01 -20.10 -5.87
C SER A 317 22.51 -20.61 -4.52
N SER A 318 21.60 -19.87 -3.87
CA SER A 318 21.07 -20.19 -2.53
C SER A 318 20.07 -21.36 -2.52
N CYS A 319 19.40 -21.63 -3.65
CA CYS A 319 18.54 -22.81 -3.81
C CYS A 319 19.36 -24.10 -3.98
N ILE A 320 20.55 -24.01 -4.60
CA ILE A 320 21.42 -25.17 -4.84
C ILE A 320 22.25 -25.54 -3.58
N ARG A 321 22.71 -24.55 -2.78
CA ARG A 321 23.53 -24.85 -1.58
C ARG A 321 22.78 -25.48 -0.40
N ARG A 322 21.45 -25.37 -0.30
CA ARG A 322 20.70 -26.01 0.80
C ARG A 322 20.44 -27.50 0.59
N ASN A 323 20.60 -28.03 -0.63
CA ASN A 323 20.40 -29.46 -0.93
C ASN A 323 21.70 -30.28 -0.98
N CYS A 324 22.88 -29.68 -0.89
CA CYS A 324 24.17 -30.41 -0.83
C CYS A 324 24.77 -30.54 0.58
N SER A 325 24.04 -30.15 1.64
CA SER A 325 24.50 -30.26 3.03
C SER A 325 23.75 -31.36 3.82
N LYS A 326 23.00 -32.23 3.14
CA LYS A 326 22.41 -33.43 3.75
C LYS A 326 22.60 -34.65 2.84
N THR A 327 23.85 -35.10 2.75
CA THR A 327 24.25 -36.49 2.50
C THR A 327 25.67 -36.64 2.99
#